data_AF-M1EMY2-F1
#
_entry.id   AF-M1EMY2-F1
#
_cell.length_a   1.000
_cell.length_b   1.000
_cell.length_c   1.000
_cell.angle_alpha   90.00
_cell.angle_beta   90.00
_cell.angle_gamma   90.00
#
_symmetry.space_group_name_H-M   'P 1'
#
loop_
_entity.id
_entity.type
_entity.pdbx_description
1 polymer ?
#
loop_
_entity_poly.entity_id
_entity_poly.type
_entity_poly.pdbx_seq_one_letter_code
_entity_poly.pdbx_strand_id
1 'polypeptide(L)'
;LQDSGVPIFFYEFQHRPSSFAKIKPEWVRADHGAELAFMFGGPFLMDESSLLAFPEATEEEQQLSLTMMAQWTQFARTGDPNGEGLPLWPSYNQLGQYLEISPTPRVGHKLREARMHFWTETLPAKIQQWQQTQKGRKALGEL
;
A
#
# COMPACT_ATOMS: atom_id res chain seq x y z
N LEU A 1 -15.61 7.65 4.92
CA LEU A 1 -14.50 8.30 4.17
C LEU A 1 -14.87 8.49 2.71
N GLN A 2 -15.43 7.49 2.01
CA GLN A 2 -15.92 7.68 0.64
C GLN A 2 -17.10 8.68 0.53
N ASP A 3 -17.85 8.89 1.61
CA ASP A 3 -19.05 9.74 1.63
C ASP A 3 -18.79 11.23 1.92
N SER A 4 -17.53 11.66 2.11
CA SER A 4 -17.20 13.07 2.43
C SER A 4 -17.09 13.98 1.21
N GLY A 5 -17.16 13.44 -0.01
CA GLY A 5 -16.99 14.19 -1.26
C GLY A 5 -15.55 14.61 -1.59
N VAL A 6 -14.58 14.18 -0.79
CA VAL A 6 -13.15 14.46 -1.01
C VAL A 6 -12.53 13.35 -1.87
N PRO A 7 -11.75 13.68 -2.91
CA PRO A 7 -11.00 12.68 -3.68
C PRO A 7 -10.04 11.91 -2.77
N ILE A 8 -10.08 10.58 -2.87
CA ILE A 8 -9.19 9.66 -2.14
C ILE A 8 -8.38 8.92 -3.18
N PHE A 9 -7.07 8.79 -2.96
CA PHE A 9 -6.21 7.98 -3.80
C PHE A 9 -5.59 6.87 -2.94
N PHE A 10 -5.65 5.64 -3.44
CA PHE A 10 -5.18 4.46 -2.71
C PHE A 10 -4.15 3.72 -3.57
N TYR A 11 -3.15 3.12 -2.94
CA TYR A 11 -2.10 2.38 -3.64
C TYR A 11 -1.64 1.14 -2.87
N GLU A 12 -1.03 0.19 -3.59
CA GLU A 12 -0.20 -0.87 -3.02
C GLU A 12 1.15 -0.86 -3.76
N PHE A 13 2.25 -0.72 -3.02
CA PHE A 13 3.60 -0.83 -3.58
C PHE A 13 3.99 -2.31 -3.66
N GLN A 14 4.38 -2.77 -4.86
CA GLN A 14 4.63 -4.19 -5.13
C GLN A 14 6.00 -4.46 -5.78
N HIS A 15 6.96 -3.55 -5.68
CA HIS A 15 8.32 -3.75 -6.19
C HIS A 15 9.28 -4.24 -5.10
N ARG A 16 10.21 -5.15 -5.46
CA ARG A 16 11.34 -5.52 -4.60
C ARG A 16 12.55 -4.67 -5.01
N PRO A 17 13.02 -3.74 -4.17
CA PRO A 17 14.22 -2.97 -4.46
C PRO A 17 15.43 -3.90 -4.69
N SER A 18 16.25 -3.62 -5.68
CA SER A 18 17.51 -4.34 -5.97
C SER A 18 18.47 -4.32 -4.77
N SER A 19 18.45 -3.24 -3.98
CA SER A 19 19.21 -3.11 -2.72
C SER A 19 18.87 -4.21 -1.72
N PHE A 20 17.67 -4.80 -1.75
CA PHE A 20 17.28 -5.90 -0.87
C PHE A 20 18.06 -7.18 -1.13
N ALA A 21 18.64 -7.37 -2.31
CA ALA A 21 19.46 -8.56 -2.62
C ALA A 21 20.61 -8.77 -1.63
N LYS A 22 21.12 -7.69 -1.03
CA LYS A 22 22.24 -7.73 -0.06
C LYS A 22 21.80 -8.04 1.38
N ILE A 23 20.53 -7.80 1.72
CA ILE A 23 20.06 -7.72 3.12
C ILE A 23 18.80 -8.52 3.43
N LYS A 24 18.10 -9.06 2.43
CA LYS A 24 16.84 -9.80 2.62
C LYS A 24 16.77 -11.03 1.72
N PRO A 25 16.17 -12.14 2.19
CA PRO A 25 15.92 -13.32 1.37
C PRO A 25 15.14 -12.98 0.08
N GLU A 26 15.35 -13.77 -0.98
CA GLU A 26 14.75 -13.53 -2.31
C GLU A 26 13.22 -13.53 -2.31
N TRP A 27 12.59 -14.31 -1.44
CA TRP A 27 11.14 -14.41 -1.34
C TRP A 27 10.48 -13.16 -0.74
N VAL A 28 11.25 -12.27 -0.11
CA VAL A 28 10.74 -10.98 0.39
C VAL A 28 10.50 -10.07 -0.81
N ARG A 29 9.29 -9.53 -0.96
CA ARG A 29 8.97 -8.60 -2.06
C ARG A 29 9.09 -7.15 -1.59
N ALA A 30 8.02 -6.37 -1.75
CA ALA A 30 7.84 -5.10 -1.07
C ALA A 30 7.67 -5.34 0.43
N ASP A 31 8.71 -5.04 1.19
CA ASP A 31 8.68 -5.06 2.66
C ASP A 31 8.34 -3.68 3.21
N HIS A 32 8.11 -3.58 4.51
CA HIS A 32 7.78 -2.33 5.17
C HIS A 32 8.83 -1.23 4.88
N GLY A 33 8.36 -0.08 4.38
CA GLY A 33 9.17 1.10 4.07
C GLY A 33 9.98 1.00 2.77
N ALA A 34 9.83 -0.08 1.99
CA ALA A 34 10.54 -0.24 0.72
C ALA A 34 10.27 0.90 -0.27
N GLU A 35 9.08 1.47 -0.24
CA GLU A 35 8.63 2.55 -1.11
C GLU A 35 9.31 3.90 -0.80
N LEU A 36 9.78 4.10 0.44
CA LEU A 36 10.37 5.37 0.87
C LEU A 36 11.62 5.70 0.06
N ALA A 37 12.46 4.71 -0.22
CA ALA A 37 13.67 4.90 -0.99
C ALA A 37 13.37 5.37 -2.41
N PHE A 38 12.24 4.98 -3.01
CA PHE A 38 11.81 5.48 -4.32
C PHE A 38 11.17 6.87 -4.22
N MET A 39 10.31 7.08 -3.23
CA MET A 39 9.64 8.37 -3.02
C MET A 39 10.61 9.53 -2.73
N PHE A 40 11.75 9.24 -2.11
CA PHE A 40 12.77 10.23 -1.77
C PHE A 40 13.99 10.23 -2.71
N GLY A 41 13.91 9.57 -3.87
CA GLY A 41 14.98 9.65 -4.87
C GLY A 41 16.24 8.88 -4.53
N GLY A 42 16.14 7.83 -3.71
CA GLY A 42 17.21 6.92 -3.32
C GLY A 42 18.14 6.42 -4.44
N PRO A 43 17.62 6.09 -5.65
CA PRO A 43 18.47 5.77 -6.81
C PRO A 43 19.47 6.87 -7.22
N PHE A 44 19.23 8.12 -6.83
CA PHE A 44 20.01 9.29 -7.21
C PHE A 44 20.88 9.83 -6.06
N LEU A 45 20.81 9.20 -4.88
CA LEU A 45 21.62 9.56 -3.73
C LEU A 45 22.96 8.81 -3.78
N MET A 46 24.06 9.56 -3.69
CA MET A 46 25.42 9.02 -3.69
C MET A 46 26.01 8.85 -2.27
N ASP A 47 25.32 9.39 -1.26
CA ASP A 47 25.72 9.27 0.14
C ASP A 47 25.24 7.92 0.71
N GLU A 48 26.12 6.93 0.68
CA GLU A 48 25.90 5.58 1.21
C GLU A 48 25.64 5.56 2.73
N SER A 49 25.86 6.67 3.46
CA SER A 49 25.46 6.76 4.87
C SER A 49 23.93 6.92 5.04
N SER A 50 23.23 7.31 3.97
CA SER A 50 21.78 7.37 3.94
C SER A 50 21.17 5.98 3.82
N LEU A 51 20.23 5.66 4.73
CA LEU A 51 19.44 4.42 4.67
C LEU A 51 18.54 4.32 3.43
N LEU A 52 18.36 5.42 2.70
CA LEU A 52 17.54 5.48 1.48
C LEU A 52 18.40 5.40 0.22
N ALA A 53 19.71 5.58 0.30
CA ALA A 53 20.58 5.54 -0.87
C ALA A 53 20.72 4.11 -1.40
N PHE A 54 20.57 3.96 -2.70
CA PHE A 54 20.93 2.74 -3.42
C PHE A 54 21.32 3.10 -4.86
N PRO A 55 22.51 3.70 -5.08
CA PRO A 55 22.90 4.22 -6.39
C PRO A 55 23.08 3.13 -7.46
N GLU A 56 23.18 1.87 -7.06
CA GLU A 56 23.21 0.69 -7.96
C GLU A 56 21.81 0.29 -8.49
N ALA A 57 20.82 1.17 -8.37
CA ALA A 57 19.46 0.96 -8.86
C ALA A 57 19.43 0.70 -10.37
N THR A 58 18.57 -0.23 -10.80
CA THR A 58 18.37 -0.48 -12.23
C THR A 58 17.73 0.72 -12.93
N GLU A 59 17.80 0.78 -14.26
CA GLU A 59 17.11 1.84 -15.04
C GLU A 59 15.60 1.85 -14.77
N GLU A 60 14.98 0.67 -14.64
CA GLU A 60 13.56 0.53 -14.29
C GLU A 60 13.26 1.12 -12.89
N GLU A 61 14.17 0.95 -11.93
CA GLU A 61 14.03 1.49 -10.58
C GLU A 61 14.23 3.01 -10.53
N GLN A 62 15.16 3.53 -11.32
CA GLN A 62 15.33 4.97 -11.51
C GLN A 62 14.06 5.59 -12.11
N GLN A 63 13.49 4.96 -13.15
CA GLN A 63 12.24 5.42 -13.76
C GLN A 63 11.05 5.30 -12.80
N LEU A 64 10.98 4.23 -12.01
CA LEU A 64 9.95 4.05 -10.98
C LEU A 64 10.04 5.17 -9.93
N SER A 65 11.25 5.49 -9.46
CA SER A 65 11.51 6.57 -8.51
C SER A 65 11.09 7.94 -9.07
N LEU A 66 11.48 8.26 -10.31
CA LEU A 66 11.05 9.50 -10.98
C LEU A 66 9.53 9.59 -11.11
N THR A 67 8.88 8.49 -11.48
CA THR A 67 7.42 8.41 -11.62
C THR A 67 6.72 8.65 -10.28
N MET A 68 7.21 8.02 -9.21
CA MET A 68 6.67 8.22 -7.85
C MET A 68 6.89 9.67 -7.39
N MET A 69 8.09 10.22 -7.50
CA MET A 69 8.34 11.62 -7.12
C MET A 69 7.43 12.59 -7.88
N ALA A 70 7.21 12.35 -9.19
CA ALA A 70 6.30 13.15 -10.00
C ALA A 70 4.85 13.05 -9.53
N GLN A 71 4.32 11.84 -9.28
CA GLN A 71 2.95 11.66 -8.78
C GLN A 71 2.73 12.28 -7.39
N TRP A 72 3.70 12.14 -6.47
CA TRP A 72 3.59 12.71 -5.12
C TRP A 72 3.70 14.25 -5.12
N THR A 73 4.60 14.81 -5.92
CA THR A 73 4.72 16.28 -6.05
C THR A 73 3.50 16.87 -6.75
N GLN A 74 2.93 16.16 -7.73
CA GLN A 74 1.69 16.53 -8.41
C GLN A 74 0.51 16.52 -7.43
N PHE A 75 0.38 15.46 -6.62
CA PHE A 75 -0.62 15.39 -5.55
C PHE A 75 -0.46 16.50 -4.52
N ALA A 76 0.77 16.79 -4.06
CA ALA A 76 1.04 17.88 -3.12
C ALA A 76 0.65 19.25 -3.69
N ARG A 77 0.77 19.43 -5.01
CA ARG A 77 0.47 20.68 -5.71
C ARG A 77 -1.03 20.89 -5.96
N THR A 78 -1.76 19.84 -6.31
CA THR A 78 -3.14 19.95 -6.85
C THR A 78 -4.19 19.15 -6.09
N GLY A 79 -3.78 18.20 -5.24
CA GLY A 79 -4.66 17.18 -4.67
C GLY A 79 -5.00 16.02 -5.62
N ASP A 80 -4.43 15.98 -6.83
CA ASP A 80 -4.59 14.92 -7.81
C ASP A 80 -3.20 14.44 -8.26
N PRO A 81 -2.83 13.15 -8.11
CA PRO A 81 -1.52 12.63 -8.49
C PRO A 81 -1.31 12.50 -10.01
N ASN A 82 -2.35 12.70 -10.83
CA ASN A 82 -2.28 12.51 -12.27
C ASN A 82 -1.65 13.72 -13.00
N GLY A 83 -0.97 13.43 -14.11
CA GLY A 83 -0.31 14.41 -14.97
C GLY A 83 0.08 13.81 -16.32
N GLU A 84 0.52 14.66 -17.25
CA GLU A 84 0.98 14.22 -18.57
C GLU A 84 2.17 13.24 -18.45
N GLY A 85 2.10 12.13 -19.17
CA GLY A 85 3.14 11.10 -19.15
C GLY A 85 3.18 10.22 -17.89
N LEU A 86 2.30 10.45 -16.91
CA LEU A 86 2.22 9.63 -15.69
C LEU A 86 1.20 8.48 -15.84
N PRO A 87 1.43 7.33 -15.17
CA PRO A 87 0.43 6.28 -15.05
C PRO A 87 -0.85 6.80 -14.41
N LEU A 88 -2.00 6.32 -14.92
CA LEU A 88 -3.29 6.66 -14.34
C LEU A 88 -3.39 6.14 -12.90
N TRP A 89 -3.59 7.05 -11.97
CA TRP A 89 -3.92 6.75 -10.57
C TRP A 89 -5.38 7.12 -10.32
N PRO A 90 -6.30 6.14 -10.34
CA PRO A 90 -7.72 6.41 -10.20
C PRO A 90 -8.07 6.87 -8.79
N SER A 91 -9.06 7.76 -8.69
CA SER A 91 -9.70 8.04 -7.40
C SER A 91 -10.34 6.76 -6.87
N TYR A 92 -10.07 6.46 -5.61
CA TYR A 92 -10.70 5.41 -4.84
C TYR A 92 -12.19 5.72 -4.66
N ASN A 93 -13.04 4.86 -5.23
CA ASN A 93 -14.49 5.02 -5.25
C ASN A 93 -15.17 3.68 -4.91
N GLN A 94 -16.48 3.57 -5.17
CA GLN A 94 -17.25 2.34 -4.91
C GLN A 94 -16.75 1.11 -5.67
N LEU A 95 -16.03 1.29 -6.78
CA LEU A 95 -15.36 0.20 -7.51
C LEU A 95 -14.10 -0.30 -6.79
N GLY A 96 -13.65 0.39 -5.74
CA GLY A 96 -12.48 0.04 -4.95
C GLY A 96 -11.17 0.10 -5.75
N GLN A 97 -11.10 1.00 -6.74
CA GLN A 97 -9.94 1.13 -7.61
C GLN A 97 -8.72 1.70 -6.87
N TYR A 98 -7.55 1.14 -7.14
CA TYR A 98 -6.28 1.60 -6.58
C TYR A 98 -5.14 1.44 -7.58
N LEU A 99 -4.04 2.16 -7.35
CA LEU A 99 -2.82 1.99 -8.14
C LEU A 99 -1.92 0.92 -7.51
N GLU A 100 -1.63 -0.13 -8.26
CA GLU A 100 -0.51 -1.02 -7.98
C GLU A 100 0.77 -0.39 -8.53
N ILE A 101 1.67 -0.01 -7.63
CA ILE A 101 2.93 0.66 -7.95
C ILE A 101 4.02 -0.40 -8.11
N SER A 102 4.51 -0.52 -9.34
CA SER A 102 5.65 -1.35 -9.74
C SER A 102 6.25 -0.74 -11.03
N PRO A 103 7.37 -1.27 -11.57
CA PRO A 103 7.90 -0.82 -12.86
C PRO A 103 6.88 -0.91 -14.01
N THR A 104 5.88 -1.80 -13.90
CA THR A 104 4.73 -1.88 -14.81
C THR A 104 3.45 -1.61 -14.02
N PRO A 105 3.07 -0.33 -13.81
CA PRO A 105 1.96 0.05 -12.95
C PRO A 105 0.63 -0.47 -13.49
N ARG A 106 -0.29 -0.83 -12.58
CA ARG A 106 -1.61 -1.38 -12.93
C ARG A 106 -2.70 -0.80 -12.04
N VAL A 107 -3.92 -0.74 -12.56
CA VAL A 107 -5.10 -0.44 -11.74
C VAL A 107 -5.66 -1.75 -11.20
N GLY A 108 -5.65 -1.88 -9.88
CA GLY A 108 -6.33 -2.97 -9.17
C GLY A 108 -7.70 -2.56 -8.65
N HIS A 109 -8.48 -3.54 -8.22
CA HIS A 109 -9.79 -3.34 -7.61
C HIS A 109 -9.88 -4.10 -6.30
N LYS A 110 -10.58 -3.51 -5.32
CA LYS A 110 -11.00 -4.16 -4.07
C LYS A 110 -9.86 -4.89 -3.34
N LEU A 111 -8.79 -4.15 -3.03
CA LEU A 111 -7.57 -4.71 -2.42
C LEU A 111 -7.91 -5.59 -1.21
N ARG A 112 -7.56 -6.88 -1.30
CA ARG A 112 -7.69 -7.87 -0.21
C ARG A 112 -9.10 -7.95 0.39
N GLU A 113 -10.15 -7.78 -0.43
CA GLU A 113 -11.57 -7.73 0.00
C GLU A 113 -11.94 -8.83 1.00
N ALA A 114 -11.62 -10.09 0.71
CA ALA A 114 -11.90 -11.22 1.59
C ALA A 114 -11.22 -11.11 2.97
N ARG A 115 -9.99 -10.58 3.04
CA ARG A 115 -9.29 -10.36 4.32
C ARG A 115 -9.91 -9.18 5.07
N MET A 116 -10.26 -8.10 4.37
CA MET A 116 -10.93 -6.96 4.97
C MET A 116 -12.28 -7.38 5.58
N HIS A 117 -13.09 -8.14 4.84
CA HIS A 117 -14.35 -8.69 5.34
C HIS A 117 -14.13 -9.61 6.56
N PHE A 118 -13.07 -10.44 6.54
CA PHE A 118 -12.75 -11.28 7.69
C PHE A 118 -12.53 -10.44 8.97
N TRP A 119 -11.68 -9.41 8.89
CA TRP A 119 -11.32 -8.60 10.06
C TRP A 119 -12.42 -7.67 10.53
N THR A 120 -13.21 -7.11 9.61
CA THR A 120 -14.23 -6.10 9.92
C THR A 120 -15.59 -6.69 10.29
N GLU A 121 -15.93 -7.86 9.75
CA GLU A 121 -17.26 -8.46 9.95
C GLU A 121 -17.16 -9.86 10.59
N THR A 122 -16.39 -10.76 9.96
CA THR A 122 -16.42 -12.19 10.34
C THR A 122 -15.88 -12.40 11.76
N LEU A 123 -14.73 -11.81 12.08
CA LEU A 123 -14.10 -11.98 13.39
C LEU A 123 -14.91 -11.32 14.51
N PRO A 124 -15.35 -10.04 14.41
CA PRO A 124 -16.21 -9.43 15.42
C PRO A 124 -17.51 -10.21 15.66
N ALA A 125 -18.19 -10.68 14.61
CA ALA A 125 -19.40 -11.48 14.74
C ALA A 125 -19.16 -12.79 15.50
N LYS A 126 -18.06 -13.50 15.20
CA LYS A 126 -17.68 -14.72 15.92
C LYS A 126 -17.35 -14.45 17.40
N ILE A 127 -16.67 -13.34 17.70
CA ILE A 127 -16.38 -12.94 19.08
C ILE A 127 -17.69 -12.67 19.84
N GLN A 128 -18.63 -11.93 19.25
CA GLN A 128 -19.93 -11.64 19.87
C GLN A 128 -20.74 -12.93 20.13
N GLN A 129 -20.81 -13.82 19.13
CA GLN A 129 -21.48 -15.11 19.26
C GLN A 129 -20.87 -15.96 20.39
N TRP A 130 -19.54 -15.98 20.49
CA TRP A 130 -18.84 -16.68 21.55
C TRP A 130 -19.17 -16.09 22.93
N GLN A 131 -19.15 -14.76 23.08
CA GLN A 131 -19.49 -14.08 24.34
C GLN A 131 -20.93 -14.37 24.80
N GLN A 132 -21.90 -14.34 23.88
CA GLN A 132 -23.29 -14.68 24.16
C GLN A 132 -23.44 -16.13 24.63
N THR A 133 -22.75 -17.05 23.97
CA THR A 133 -22.72 -18.47 24.35
C THR A 133 -22.18 -18.67 25.77
N GLN A 134 -21.11 -17.94 26.14
CA GLN A 134 -20.56 -18.03 27.50
C GLN A 134 -21.50 -17.48 28.57
N LYS A 135 -22.19 -16.36 28.28
CA LYS A 135 -23.19 -15.78 29.19
C LYS A 135 -24.36 -16.73 29.42
N GLY A 136 -24.88 -17.34 28.35
CA GLY A 136 -25.96 -18.33 28.45
C GLY A 136 -25.57 -19.57 29.26
N ARG A 137 -24.34 -20.07 29.09
CA ARG A 137 -23.83 -21.21 29.88
C ARG A 137 -23.69 -20.90 31.37
N LYS A 138 -23.26 -19.68 31.73
CA LYS A 138 -23.17 -19.25 33.14
C LYS A 138 -24.55 -19.15 33.78
N ALA A 139 -25.52 -18.54 33.09
CA ALA A 139 -26.89 -18.41 33.59
C ALA A 139 -27.58 -19.76 33.81
N LEU A 140 -27.26 -20.78 33.00
CA LEU A 140 -27.81 -22.14 33.18
C LEU A 140 -27.15 -22.93 34.32
N GLY A 141 -25.92 -22.59 34.72
CA GLY A 141 -25.20 -23.26 35.81
C GLY A 141 -25.44 -22.64 37.20
N GLU A 142 -26.14 -21.51 37.26
CA GLU A 142 -26.56 -20.82 38.50
C GLU A 142 -28.01 -21.16 38.90
N LEU A 143 -28.71 -22.00 38.11
CA LEU A 143 -30.02 -22.59 38.38
C LEU A 143 -29.85 -24.04 38.87
#